data_AF-A0AAV0JQ94-F1
#
_entry.id   AF-A0AAV0JQ94-F1
#
_cell.length_a   1.000
_cell.length_b   1.000
_cell.length_c   1.000
_cell.angle_alpha   90.00
_cell.angle_beta   90.00
_cell.angle_gamma   90.00
#
_symmetry.space_group_name_H-M   'P 1'
#
loop_
_entity.id
_entity.type
_entity.pdbx_description
1 polymer ?
#
loop_
_entity_poly.entity_id
_entity_poly.type
_entity_poly.pdbx_seq_one_letter_code
_entity_poly.pdbx_strand_id
1 'polypeptide(L)'
;MELLWTIAELFFALILVLASSFLSAMFLEAYRRRNNNKHIDAPAFFEDPKSLKQVPCPYLVDPAEKYISLIIPAFNEEHRLPAALDETINYLQNRAAKDKSFTYEVIIVDDGSADATKKVAFDFVRKYSVDNVRVILLGRNHGKGEAIRKGMLHARGEILLMLDADGATKVNDLEKLENKIRAVASAEDTKDGTSGFRIADIPVAAFGSRAHLEEKALATRKWYRNFLMKGFHIVVLLAAGPGIRDTQCGFKMFTRAAARKLFTNIRLKRWCFDVELVFLCKQFGIPVQEISVNWSEIPGSKVNLLSIPNMLWELALMSVGYRTGMWKISY
;
A
#
# COMPACT_ATOMS: atom_id res chain seq x y z
N MET A 1 -33.13 -45.63 -7.22
CA MET A 1 -32.78 -44.80 -8.41
C MET A 1 -33.40 -43.43 -8.29
N GLU A 2 -34.73 -43.29 -8.15
CA GLU A 2 -35.40 -41.98 -8.01
C GLU A 2 -34.92 -41.14 -6.81
N LEU A 3 -34.77 -41.73 -5.63
CA LEU A 3 -34.26 -41.01 -4.44
C LEU A 3 -32.88 -40.37 -4.65
N LEU A 4 -31.98 -41.03 -5.40
CA LEU A 4 -30.65 -40.49 -5.71
C LEU A 4 -30.73 -39.30 -6.67
N TRP A 5 -31.65 -39.34 -7.62
CA TRP A 5 -31.92 -38.22 -8.54
C TRP A 5 -32.52 -37.02 -7.80
N THR A 6 -33.50 -37.24 -6.93
CA THR A 6 -34.07 -36.17 -6.10
C THR A 6 -33.01 -35.54 -5.18
N ILE A 7 -32.14 -36.33 -4.57
CA ILE A 7 -31.02 -35.81 -3.77
C ILE A 7 -30.06 -34.98 -4.64
N ALA A 8 -29.73 -35.44 -5.85
CA ALA A 8 -28.87 -34.71 -6.77
C ALA A 8 -29.51 -33.39 -7.23
N GLU A 9 -30.80 -33.37 -7.53
CA GLU A 9 -31.57 -32.17 -7.90
C GLU A 9 -31.61 -31.16 -6.75
N LEU A 10 -31.89 -31.62 -5.52
CA LEU A 10 -31.87 -30.77 -4.33
C LEU A 10 -30.47 -30.19 -4.05
N PHE A 11 -29.42 -30.99 -4.25
CA PHE A 11 -28.04 -30.53 -4.09
C PHE A 11 -27.66 -29.51 -5.16
N PHE A 12 -28.08 -29.73 -6.42
CA PHE A 12 -27.86 -28.78 -7.50
C PHE A 12 -28.62 -27.46 -7.28
N ALA A 13 -29.89 -27.52 -6.86
CA ALA A 13 -30.68 -26.36 -6.50
C ALA A 13 -30.04 -25.58 -5.34
N LEU A 14 -29.53 -26.28 -4.32
CA LEU A 14 -28.79 -25.66 -3.21
C LEU A 14 -27.52 -24.96 -3.70
N ILE A 15 -26.74 -25.58 -4.59
CA ILE A 15 -25.55 -24.96 -5.20
C ILE A 15 -25.93 -23.68 -5.95
N LEU A 16 -27.00 -23.70 -6.75
CA LEU A 16 -27.46 -22.53 -7.49
C LEU A 16 -27.89 -21.39 -6.56
N VAL A 17 -28.65 -21.69 -5.50
CA VAL A 17 -29.07 -20.69 -4.50
C VAL A 17 -27.86 -20.08 -3.79
N LEU A 18 -26.91 -20.92 -3.36
CA LEU A 18 -25.68 -20.45 -2.71
C LEU A 18 -24.83 -19.60 -3.66
N ALA A 19 -24.66 -20.03 -4.91
CA ALA A 19 -23.91 -19.30 -5.93
C ALA A 19 -24.57 -17.95 -6.25
N SER A 20 -25.89 -17.91 -6.45
CA SER A 20 -26.65 -16.68 -6.71
C SER A 20 -26.57 -15.71 -5.52
N SER A 21 -26.71 -16.22 -4.29
CA SER A 21 -26.58 -15.43 -3.07
C SER A 21 -25.17 -14.84 -2.92
N PHE A 22 -24.14 -15.64 -3.21
CA PHE A 22 -22.75 -15.21 -3.18
C PHE A 22 -22.46 -14.11 -4.23
N LEU A 23 -22.91 -14.31 -5.47
CA LEU A 23 -22.80 -13.32 -6.54
C LEU A 23 -23.52 -12.02 -6.20
N SER A 24 -24.74 -12.12 -5.65
CA SER A 24 -25.53 -10.98 -5.20
C SER A 24 -24.84 -10.21 -4.07
N ALA A 25 -24.30 -10.91 -3.07
CA ALA A 25 -23.54 -10.31 -1.99
C ALA A 25 -22.28 -9.59 -2.51
N MET A 26 -21.58 -10.21 -3.46
CA MET A 26 -20.39 -9.63 -4.09
C MET A 26 -20.73 -8.36 -4.87
N PHE A 27 -21.80 -8.39 -5.67
CA PHE A 27 -22.25 -7.22 -6.43
C PHE A 27 -22.71 -6.09 -5.51
N LEU A 28 -23.49 -6.41 -4.46
CA LEU A 28 -23.95 -5.44 -3.48
C LEU A 28 -22.79 -4.79 -2.71
N GLU A 29 -21.79 -5.57 -2.32
CA GLU A 29 -20.61 -5.06 -1.63
C GLU A 29 -19.72 -4.23 -2.57
N ALA A 30 -19.55 -4.65 -3.82
CA ALA A 30 -18.85 -3.86 -4.84
C ALA A 30 -19.58 -2.52 -5.08
N TYR A 31 -20.91 -2.54 -5.17
CA TYR A 31 -21.72 -1.33 -5.29
C TYR A 31 -21.61 -0.44 -4.06
N ARG A 32 -21.66 -1.01 -2.84
CA ARG A 32 -21.47 -0.26 -1.59
C ARG A 32 -20.12 0.46 -1.56
N ARG A 33 -19.07 -0.15 -2.13
CA ARG A 33 -17.71 0.40 -2.24
C ARG A 33 -17.47 1.23 -3.51
N ARG A 34 -18.49 1.52 -4.32
CA ARG A 34 -18.35 2.28 -5.59
C ARG A 34 -17.70 3.64 -5.40
N ASN A 35 -18.11 4.32 -4.32
CA ASN A 35 -17.54 5.58 -3.93
C ASN A 35 -16.23 5.29 -3.21
N ASN A 36 -15.13 5.84 -3.73
CA ASN A 36 -13.95 5.97 -2.89
C ASN A 36 -14.36 6.82 -1.67
N ASN A 37 -13.87 6.53 -0.48
CA ASN A 37 -14.29 7.19 0.76
C ASN A 37 -13.82 8.67 0.85
N LYS A 38 -13.90 9.42 -0.25
CA LYS A 38 -13.68 10.87 -0.32
C LYS A 38 -14.45 11.61 0.78
N HIS A 39 -15.63 11.10 1.14
CA HIS A 39 -16.50 11.69 2.17
C HIS A 39 -16.01 11.47 3.63
N ILE A 40 -14.97 10.64 3.85
CA ILE A 40 -14.30 10.44 5.16
C ILE A 40 -12.95 11.18 5.18
N ASP A 41 -12.68 12.04 4.19
CA ASP A 41 -11.58 13.01 4.23
C ASP A 41 -12.00 14.21 5.09
N ALA A 42 -12.46 13.94 6.31
CA ALA A 42 -12.46 14.95 7.36
C ALA A 42 -11.03 15.53 7.40
N PRO A 43 -10.86 16.86 7.56
CA PRO A 43 -9.54 17.44 7.68
C PRO A 43 -8.81 16.66 8.75
N ALA A 44 -7.80 15.91 8.32
CA ALA A 44 -6.93 15.27 9.27
C ALA A 44 -6.19 16.42 9.96
N PHE A 45 -6.08 16.33 11.28
CA PHE A 45 -5.31 17.27 12.07
C PHE A 45 -4.19 16.49 12.72
N PHE A 46 -2.98 17.05 12.69
CA PHE A 46 -1.91 16.60 13.56
C PHE A 46 -2.05 17.32 14.88
N GLU A 47 -2.01 16.57 15.96
CA GLU A 47 -1.75 17.17 17.27
C GLU A 47 -0.24 17.25 17.44
N ASP A 48 0.31 18.46 17.51
CA ASP A 48 1.69 18.63 17.93
C ASP A 48 1.78 18.29 19.42
N PRO A 49 2.47 17.20 19.81
CA PRO A 49 2.52 16.77 21.21
C PRO A 49 3.29 17.75 22.11
N LYS A 50 3.98 18.75 21.55
CA LYS A 50 4.63 19.82 22.34
C LYS A 50 3.73 21.03 22.55
N SER A 51 2.97 21.46 21.54
CA SER A 51 2.13 22.66 21.62
C SER A 51 0.64 22.37 21.83
N LEU A 52 0.21 21.12 21.70
CA LEU A 52 -1.18 20.65 21.67
C LEU A 52 -2.05 21.38 20.64
N LYS A 53 -1.43 22.08 19.68
CA LYS A 53 -2.13 22.73 18.59
C LYS A 53 -2.45 21.72 17.51
N GLN A 54 -3.67 21.81 16.98
CA GLN A 54 -4.06 21.13 15.76
C GLN A 54 -3.41 21.83 14.57
N VAL A 55 -2.57 21.11 13.83
CA VAL A 55 -1.98 21.56 12.57
C VAL A 55 -2.75 20.88 11.44
N PRO A 56 -3.33 21.65 10.48
CA PRO A 56 -4.06 21.05 9.36
C PRO A 56 -3.13 20.15 8.55
N CYS A 57 -3.62 18.98 8.14
CA CYS A 57 -2.86 18.12 7.26
C CYS A 57 -2.79 18.74 5.86
N PRO A 58 -1.60 18.88 5.26
CA PRO A 58 -1.49 19.12 3.83
C PRO A 58 -2.13 17.95 3.08
N TYR A 59 -2.52 18.20 1.84
CA TYR A 59 -3.09 17.20 0.96
C TYR A 59 -2.20 16.98 -0.26
N LEU A 60 -2.31 15.81 -0.87
CA LEU A 60 -1.45 15.37 -1.97
C LEU A 60 -1.55 16.27 -3.22
N VAL A 61 -2.59 17.10 -3.31
CA VAL A 61 -2.78 18.09 -4.39
C VAL A 61 -1.99 19.38 -4.16
N ASP A 62 -1.59 19.65 -2.91
CA ASP A 62 -0.78 20.82 -2.56
C ASP A 62 0.66 20.65 -3.09
N PRO A 63 1.38 21.75 -3.33
CA PRO A 63 2.80 21.70 -3.70
C PRO A 63 3.63 20.88 -2.71
N ALA A 64 4.67 20.22 -3.21
CA ALA A 64 5.59 19.50 -2.35
C ALA A 64 6.41 20.47 -1.47
N GLU A 65 6.57 20.14 -0.20
CA GLU A 65 7.42 20.88 0.76
C GLU A 65 8.66 20.09 1.17
N LYS A 66 8.65 18.77 0.95
CA LYS A 66 9.74 17.86 1.27
C LYS A 66 10.18 17.14 0.00
N TYR A 67 11.43 16.72 -0.03
CA TYR A 67 11.92 15.88 -1.11
C TYR A 67 11.28 14.48 -1.03
N ILE A 68 11.24 13.86 0.16
CA ILE A 68 10.65 12.53 0.34
C ILE A 68 9.73 12.43 1.57
N SER A 69 8.61 11.72 1.42
CA SER A 69 7.76 11.29 2.54
C SER A 69 7.81 9.78 2.69
N LEU A 70 8.03 9.29 3.90
CA LEU A 70 7.97 7.86 4.23
C LEU A 70 6.67 7.57 5.00
N ILE A 71 5.84 6.70 4.45
CA ILE A 71 4.53 6.34 5.01
C ILE A 71 4.65 4.97 5.66
N ILE A 72 4.43 4.91 6.97
CA ILE A 72 4.58 3.70 7.78
C ILE A 72 3.22 3.37 8.42
N PRO A 73 2.51 2.33 7.96
CA PRO A 73 1.26 1.90 8.58
C PRO A 73 1.57 1.07 9.84
N ALA A 74 0.89 1.34 10.94
CA ALA A 74 1.10 0.65 12.21
C ALA A 74 -0.23 0.13 12.79
N PHE A 75 -0.27 -1.15 13.14
CA PHE A 75 -1.38 -1.77 13.86
C PHE A 75 -0.87 -2.82 14.84
N ASN A 76 -0.91 -2.49 16.12
CA ASN A 76 -0.37 -3.31 17.20
C ASN A 76 1.11 -3.69 16.98
N GLU A 77 1.96 -2.66 16.89
CA GLU A 77 3.38 -2.69 16.55
C GLU A 77 4.28 -2.14 17.67
N GLU A 78 3.82 -2.06 18.92
CA GLU A 78 4.55 -1.40 20.01
C GLU A 78 5.99 -1.92 20.20
N HIS A 79 6.23 -3.19 19.88
CA HIS A 79 7.54 -3.83 19.99
C HIS A 79 8.42 -3.74 18.73
N ARG A 80 7.82 -3.63 17.54
CA ARG A 80 8.55 -3.66 16.26
C ARG A 80 8.82 -2.26 15.71
N LEU A 81 7.87 -1.35 15.93
CA LEU A 81 7.93 0.02 15.44
C LEU A 81 9.17 0.81 15.93
N PRO A 82 9.62 0.72 17.21
CA PRO A 82 10.76 1.52 17.67
C PRO A 82 12.04 1.25 16.87
N ALA A 83 12.41 -0.03 16.72
CA ALA A 83 13.64 -0.42 16.02
C ALA A 83 13.58 -0.04 14.53
N ALA A 84 12.43 -0.24 13.89
CA ALA A 84 12.23 0.13 12.49
C ALA A 84 12.32 1.66 12.27
N LEU A 85 11.75 2.45 13.18
CA LEU A 85 11.81 3.92 13.12
C LEU A 85 13.20 4.44 13.43
N ASP A 86 13.91 3.90 14.42
CA ASP A 86 15.29 4.32 14.71
C ASP A 86 16.21 4.01 13.53
N GLU A 87 16.13 2.83 12.91
CA GLU A 87 16.88 2.49 11.69
C GLU A 87 16.57 3.51 10.56
N THR A 88 15.29 3.77 10.32
CA THR A 88 14.81 4.66 9.27
C THR A 88 15.27 6.10 9.48
N ILE A 89 15.05 6.65 10.67
CA ILE A 89 15.37 8.05 10.97
C ILE A 89 16.88 8.27 10.99
N ASN A 90 17.66 7.33 11.53
CA ASN A 90 19.12 7.42 11.50
C ASN A 90 19.64 7.48 10.04
N TYR A 91 19.10 6.64 9.15
CA TYR A 91 19.43 6.69 7.73
C TYR A 91 19.08 8.05 7.10
N LEU A 92 17.87 8.57 7.35
CA LEU A 92 17.42 9.86 6.80
C LEU A 92 18.21 11.05 7.34
N GLN A 93 18.53 11.07 8.63
CA GLN A 93 19.38 12.11 9.25
C GLN A 93 20.80 12.09 8.65
N ASN A 94 21.39 10.91 8.48
CA ASN A 94 22.71 10.78 7.85
C ASN A 94 22.71 11.30 6.41
N ARG A 95 21.61 11.10 5.68
CA ARG A 95 21.47 11.59 4.31
C ARG A 95 21.28 13.10 4.26
N ALA A 96 20.40 13.65 5.09
CA ALA A 96 20.19 15.10 5.22
C ALA A 96 21.45 15.84 5.71
N ALA A 97 22.30 15.19 6.50
CA ALA A 97 23.58 15.75 6.94
C ALA A 97 24.59 15.85 5.78
N LYS A 98 24.54 14.92 4.82
CA LYS A 98 25.41 14.89 3.63
C LYS A 98 24.92 15.80 2.51
N ASP A 99 23.60 15.98 2.39
CA ASP A 99 22.96 16.78 1.36
C ASP A 99 21.89 17.69 1.98
N LYS A 100 22.17 18.99 2.02
CA LYS A 100 21.28 20.01 2.58
C LYS A 100 19.97 20.15 1.80
N SER A 101 19.93 19.74 0.53
CA SER A 101 18.72 19.75 -0.29
C SER A 101 17.79 18.57 0.01
N PHE A 102 18.32 17.51 0.64
CA PHE A 102 17.55 16.35 1.04
C PHE A 102 16.70 16.65 2.27
N THR A 103 15.44 16.93 2.05
CA THR A 103 14.43 17.12 3.11
C THR A 103 13.49 15.92 3.16
N TYR A 104 13.08 15.52 4.36
CA TYR A 104 12.23 14.35 4.53
C TYR A 104 11.14 14.57 5.56
N GLU A 105 10.14 13.71 5.51
CA GLU A 105 9.24 13.47 6.64
C GLU A 105 8.91 11.98 6.76
N VAL A 106 8.55 11.55 7.96
CA VAL A 106 8.03 10.23 8.28
C VAL A 106 6.61 10.38 8.80
N ILE A 107 5.66 9.72 8.16
CA ILE A 107 4.24 9.72 8.52
C ILE A 107 3.90 8.33 9.04
N ILE A 108 3.69 8.24 10.34
CA ILE A 108 3.21 7.02 11.01
C ILE A 108 1.69 7.06 10.99
N VAL A 109 1.05 6.02 10.47
CA VAL A 109 -0.41 5.93 10.42
C VAL A 109 -0.88 4.81 11.33
N ASP A 110 -1.40 5.17 12.50
CA ASP A 110 -1.99 4.22 13.44
C ASP A 110 -3.39 3.81 12.97
N ASP A 111 -3.53 2.55 12.58
CA ASP A 111 -4.78 1.95 12.12
C ASP A 111 -5.65 1.48 13.31
N GLY A 112 -5.76 2.32 14.35
CA GLY A 112 -6.56 2.05 15.54
C GLY A 112 -6.00 0.95 16.42
N SER A 113 -4.72 1.04 16.78
CA SER A 113 -4.08 0.05 17.67
C SER A 113 -4.72 0.03 19.07
N ALA A 114 -4.70 -1.15 19.68
CA ALA A 114 -5.16 -1.41 21.05
C ALA A 114 -4.02 -1.48 22.08
N ASP A 115 -2.78 -1.58 21.61
CA ASP A 115 -1.55 -1.60 22.44
C ASP A 115 -0.93 -0.19 22.56
N ALA A 116 0.32 -0.09 23.03
CA ALA A 116 1.01 1.18 23.21
C ALA A 116 1.58 1.79 21.90
N THR A 117 1.25 1.27 20.72
CA THR A 117 1.75 1.78 19.42
C THR A 117 1.58 3.28 19.27
N LYS A 118 0.41 3.82 19.65
CA LYS A 118 0.14 5.26 19.60
C LYS A 118 1.12 6.06 20.44
N LYS A 119 1.37 5.59 21.67
CA LYS A 119 2.31 6.23 22.60
C LYS A 119 3.72 6.25 22.02
N VAL A 120 4.18 5.10 21.51
CA VAL A 120 5.49 4.97 20.84
C VAL A 120 5.60 5.98 19.70
N ALA A 121 4.60 6.05 18.82
CA ALA A 121 4.60 6.98 17.69
C ALA A 121 4.71 8.45 18.13
N PHE A 122 3.96 8.86 19.18
CA PHE A 122 4.05 10.22 19.72
C PHE A 122 5.39 10.53 20.38
N ASP A 123 6.05 9.55 21.01
CA ASP A 123 7.39 9.73 21.58
C ASP A 123 8.42 10.08 20.49
N PHE A 124 8.30 9.48 19.29
CA PHE A 124 9.11 9.85 18.12
C PHE A 124 8.83 11.28 17.62
N VAL A 125 7.57 11.71 17.57
CA VAL A 125 7.23 13.10 17.21
C VAL A 125 7.87 14.09 18.19
N ARG A 126 7.82 13.80 19.50
CA ARG A 126 8.47 14.64 20.53
C ARG A 126 9.98 14.74 20.33
N LYS A 127 10.62 13.62 19.98
CA LYS A 127 12.06 13.53 19.75
C LYS A 127 12.52 14.28 18.49
N TYR A 128 11.76 14.21 17.38
CA TYR A 128 12.20 14.67 16.06
C TYR A 128 11.43 15.88 15.48
N SER A 129 10.44 16.40 16.21
CA SER A 129 9.53 17.48 15.80
C SER A 129 8.49 17.08 14.75
N VAL A 130 7.38 17.81 14.73
CA VAL A 130 6.27 17.65 13.77
C VAL A 130 6.65 17.95 12.31
N ASP A 131 7.78 18.61 12.07
CA ASP A 131 8.23 18.87 10.71
C ASP A 131 8.86 17.62 10.06
N ASN A 132 9.48 16.74 10.85
CA ASN A 132 10.13 15.53 10.34
C ASN A 132 9.35 14.24 10.66
N VAL A 133 8.57 14.21 11.74
CA VAL A 133 7.79 13.02 12.12
C VAL A 133 6.36 13.42 12.47
N ARG A 134 5.39 12.77 11.84
CA ARG A 134 3.94 13.04 12.00
C ARG A 134 3.19 11.75 12.24
N VAL A 135 2.07 11.85 12.95
CA VAL A 135 1.21 10.71 13.29
C VAL A 135 -0.23 10.98 12.85
N ILE A 136 -0.79 10.07 12.05
CA ILE A 136 -2.23 10.07 11.69
C ILE A 136 -2.90 8.94 12.48
N LEU A 137 -3.95 9.28 13.23
CA LEU A 137 -4.76 8.31 13.97
C LEU A 137 -6.06 8.03 13.20
N LEU A 138 -6.30 6.78 12.82
CA LEU A 138 -7.56 6.39 12.17
C LEU A 138 -8.69 6.09 13.17
N GLY A 139 -8.36 5.96 14.46
CA GLY A 139 -9.31 5.73 15.55
C GLY A 139 -9.84 4.29 15.65
N ARG A 140 -9.92 3.55 14.53
CA ARG A 140 -10.26 2.12 14.48
C ARG A 140 -9.52 1.44 13.34
N ASN A 141 -9.44 0.11 13.38
CA ASN A 141 -8.85 -0.69 12.31
C ASN A 141 -9.72 -0.69 11.05
N HIS A 142 -9.19 -0.07 10.00
CA HIS A 142 -9.74 -0.06 8.65
C HIS A 142 -8.99 -1.02 7.72
N GLY A 143 -7.72 -1.32 8.02
CA GLY A 143 -6.83 -2.16 7.25
C GLY A 143 -5.63 -1.38 6.69
N LYS A 144 -4.55 -2.13 6.41
CA LYS A 144 -3.27 -1.59 5.90
C LYS A 144 -3.43 -0.68 4.68
N GLY A 145 -4.26 -1.07 3.71
CA GLY A 145 -4.51 -0.27 2.51
C GLY A 145 -5.12 1.10 2.81
N GLU A 146 -6.06 1.21 3.77
CA GLU A 146 -6.61 2.51 4.18
C GLU A 146 -5.58 3.34 4.95
N ALA A 147 -4.79 2.71 5.83
CA ALA A 147 -3.70 3.38 6.54
C ALA A 147 -2.66 3.98 5.58
N ILE A 148 -2.20 3.18 4.61
CA ILE A 148 -1.30 3.66 3.55
C ILE A 148 -1.96 4.76 2.73
N ARG A 149 -3.22 4.57 2.29
CA ARG A 149 -3.95 5.57 1.50
C ARG A 149 -4.00 6.91 2.24
N LYS A 150 -4.36 6.91 3.51
CA LYS A 150 -4.42 8.14 4.33
C LYS A 150 -3.06 8.79 4.49
N GLY A 151 -2.00 8.01 4.75
CA GLY A 151 -0.64 8.55 4.82
C GLY A 151 -0.19 9.17 3.49
N MET A 152 -0.45 8.50 2.37
CA MET A 152 -0.11 8.98 1.03
C MET A 152 -0.86 10.25 0.67
N LEU A 153 -2.15 10.34 0.99
CA LEU A 153 -2.97 11.51 0.69
C LEU A 153 -2.57 12.75 1.50
N HIS A 154 -1.88 12.58 2.63
CA HIS A 154 -1.46 13.68 3.51
C HIS A 154 0.05 13.93 3.52
N ALA A 155 0.77 13.39 2.53
CA ALA A 155 2.21 13.53 2.38
C ALA A 155 2.62 14.80 1.61
N ARG A 156 3.76 15.37 1.99
CA ARG A 156 4.38 16.59 1.44
C ARG A 156 5.54 16.32 0.48
N GLY A 157 5.91 15.07 0.27
CA GLY A 157 7.05 14.66 -0.54
C GLY A 157 6.83 14.85 -2.05
N GLU A 158 7.90 15.18 -2.77
CA GLU A 158 7.99 15.02 -4.23
C GLU A 158 7.95 13.53 -4.62
N ILE A 159 8.55 12.70 -3.79
CA ILE A 159 8.53 11.25 -3.87
C ILE A 159 7.98 10.69 -2.56
N LEU A 160 7.17 9.64 -2.65
CA LEU A 160 6.50 9.01 -1.53
C LEU A 160 6.91 7.54 -1.47
N LEU A 161 7.43 7.08 -0.34
CA LEU A 161 7.79 5.69 -0.09
C LEU A 161 6.83 5.14 0.97
N MET A 162 6.20 4.00 0.71
CA MET A 162 5.66 3.19 1.81
C MET A 162 6.68 2.16 2.29
N LEU A 163 6.67 1.93 3.60
CA LEU A 163 7.54 0.99 4.29
C LEU A 163 6.76 0.33 5.43
N ASP A 164 6.95 -0.97 5.64
CA ASP A 164 6.32 -1.70 6.74
C ASP A 164 6.91 -1.31 8.11
N ALA A 165 6.06 -1.28 9.15
CA ALA A 165 6.44 -0.91 10.51
C ALA A 165 7.35 -1.93 11.23
N ASP A 166 7.61 -3.08 10.62
CA ASP A 166 8.37 -4.16 11.24
C ASP A 166 9.86 -4.18 10.90
N GLY A 167 10.31 -3.30 9.99
CA GLY A 167 11.71 -3.23 9.57
C GLY A 167 12.17 -4.45 8.77
N ALA A 168 11.23 -5.22 8.20
CA ALA A 168 11.55 -6.40 7.40
C ALA A 168 12.33 -6.05 6.12
N THR A 169 11.99 -4.93 5.47
CA THR A 169 12.77 -4.37 4.36
C THR A 169 13.75 -3.33 4.88
N LYS A 170 15.01 -3.41 4.44
CA LYS A 170 16.06 -2.47 4.86
C LYS A 170 15.92 -1.12 4.19
N VAL A 171 15.93 -0.05 4.98
CA VAL A 171 15.79 1.34 4.48
C VAL A 171 16.92 1.71 3.53
N ASN A 172 18.09 1.07 3.64
CA ASN A 172 19.23 1.30 2.75
C ASN A 172 18.92 1.00 1.27
N ASP A 173 17.88 0.20 0.96
CA ASP A 173 17.47 -0.06 -0.42
C ASP A 173 16.62 1.07 -1.03
N LEU A 174 16.29 2.11 -0.26
CA LEU A 174 15.55 3.29 -0.72
C LEU A 174 16.20 3.94 -1.93
N GLU A 175 17.53 4.09 -1.91
CA GLU A 175 18.30 4.67 -3.02
C GLU A 175 18.17 3.87 -4.31
N LYS A 176 17.99 2.54 -4.24
CA LYS A 176 17.80 1.71 -5.44
C LYS A 176 16.49 2.06 -6.15
N LEU A 177 15.41 2.21 -5.39
CA LEU A 177 14.11 2.61 -5.93
C LEU A 177 14.17 4.04 -6.46
N GLU A 178 14.76 4.95 -5.69
CA GLU A 178 14.87 6.35 -6.05
C GLU A 178 15.66 6.57 -7.34
N ASN A 179 16.84 5.97 -7.46
CA ASN A 179 17.68 6.06 -8.66
C ASN A 179 16.92 5.55 -9.89
N LYS A 180 16.12 4.49 -9.71
CA LYS A 180 15.33 3.92 -10.79
C LYS A 180 14.17 4.82 -11.20
N ILE A 181 13.45 5.42 -10.24
CA ILE A 181 12.41 6.41 -10.53
C ILE A 181 13.01 7.61 -11.26
N ARG A 182 14.13 8.16 -10.79
CA ARG A 182 14.80 9.29 -11.43
C ARG A 182 15.16 8.99 -12.87
N ALA A 183 15.80 7.84 -13.13
CA ALA A 183 16.18 7.45 -14.49
C ALA A 183 14.97 7.31 -15.43
N VAL A 184 13.88 6.71 -14.96
CA VAL A 184 12.65 6.56 -15.76
C VAL A 184 11.97 7.91 -15.96
N ALA A 185 11.82 8.72 -14.92
CA ALA A 185 11.21 10.03 -15.01
C ALA A 185 11.94 10.92 -16.01
N SER A 186 13.28 10.95 -15.96
CA SER A 186 14.09 11.72 -16.92
C SER A 186 13.94 11.25 -18.36
N ALA A 187 13.74 9.94 -18.59
CA ALA A 187 13.50 9.40 -19.93
C ALA A 187 12.06 9.64 -20.44
N GLU A 188 11.09 9.88 -19.56
CA GLU A 188 9.73 10.28 -19.94
C GLU A 188 9.64 11.78 -20.22
N ASP A 189 10.34 12.62 -19.45
CA ASP A 189 10.39 14.08 -19.64
C ASP A 189 10.91 14.48 -21.02
N THR A 190 11.97 13.79 -21.48
CA THR A 190 12.56 14.03 -22.80
C THR A 190 11.61 13.72 -23.96
N LYS A 191 10.51 12.99 -23.72
CA LYS A 191 9.48 12.73 -24.74
C LYS A 191 8.47 13.86 -24.87
N ASP A 192 8.21 14.62 -23.80
CA ASP A 192 7.13 15.62 -23.73
C ASP A 192 7.61 17.06 -24.01
N GLY A 193 8.93 17.27 -24.14
CA GLY A 193 9.53 18.49 -24.70
C GLY A 193 9.23 19.81 -23.98
N THR A 194 8.61 19.77 -22.80
CA THR A 194 8.26 20.94 -22.00
C THR A 194 9.39 21.32 -21.05
N SER A 195 9.63 22.62 -20.89
CA SER A 195 10.76 23.15 -20.14
C SER A 195 10.55 23.05 -18.63
N GLY A 196 11.27 22.11 -18.00
CA GLY A 196 11.52 22.07 -16.56
C GLY A 196 11.29 20.71 -15.92
N PHE A 197 12.30 19.83 -15.95
CA PHE A 197 12.25 18.51 -15.32
C PHE A 197 11.94 18.62 -13.81
N ARG A 198 10.73 18.23 -13.42
CA ARG A 198 10.35 18.05 -12.01
C ARG A 198 9.84 16.64 -11.79
N ILE A 199 10.59 15.86 -11.02
CA ILE A 199 10.26 14.45 -10.72
C ILE A 199 8.86 14.29 -10.10
N ALA A 200 8.39 15.28 -9.34
CA ALA A 200 7.07 15.29 -8.73
C ALA A 200 5.92 15.29 -9.75
N ASP A 201 6.14 15.85 -10.95
CA ASP A 201 5.10 16.05 -11.98
C ASP A 201 4.98 14.84 -12.93
N ILE A 202 6.00 13.97 -12.96
CA ILE A 202 6.08 12.83 -13.89
C ILE A 202 5.60 11.57 -13.18
N PRO A 203 4.53 10.91 -13.64
CA PRO A 203 3.98 9.74 -12.95
C PRO A 203 4.86 8.50 -13.17
N VAL A 204 5.54 8.03 -12.13
CA VAL A 204 6.38 6.82 -12.14
C VAL A 204 6.24 6.09 -10.81
N ALA A 205 6.34 4.75 -10.83
CA ALA A 205 6.38 3.93 -9.62
C ALA A 205 7.51 2.90 -9.63
N ALA A 206 8.00 2.54 -8.45
CA ALA A 206 9.05 1.55 -8.25
C ALA A 206 8.69 0.62 -7.09
N PHE A 207 8.61 -0.67 -7.36
CA PHE A 207 8.13 -1.69 -6.43
C PHE A 207 9.31 -2.55 -6.00
N GLY A 208 9.57 -2.61 -4.69
CA GLY A 208 10.48 -3.58 -4.12
C GLY A 208 9.99 -5.01 -4.36
N SER A 209 10.93 -5.94 -4.50
CA SER A 209 10.62 -7.33 -4.79
C SER A 209 11.50 -8.30 -4.01
N ARG A 210 10.84 -9.30 -3.45
CA ARG A 210 11.44 -10.44 -2.74
C ARG A 210 11.46 -11.70 -3.62
N ALA A 211 11.08 -11.61 -4.89
CA ALA A 211 10.98 -12.77 -5.78
C ALA A 211 12.30 -13.59 -5.85
N HIS A 212 13.45 -12.92 -5.77
CA HIS A 212 14.77 -13.56 -5.74
C HIS A 212 15.04 -14.36 -4.45
N LEU A 213 14.36 -14.05 -3.34
CA LEU A 213 14.41 -14.81 -2.07
C LEU A 213 13.43 -15.97 -2.10
N GLU A 214 12.27 -15.79 -2.73
CA GLU A 214 11.28 -16.86 -2.91
C GLU A 214 11.85 -18.03 -3.68
N GLU A 215 12.62 -17.79 -4.75
CA GLU A 215 13.29 -18.85 -5.52
C GLU A 215 14.17 -19.74 -4.61
N LYS A 216 14.89 -19.13 -3.66
CA LYS A 216 15.72 -19.85 -2.67
C LYS A 216 14.87 -20.62 -1.65
N ALA A 217 13.75 -20.04 -1.21
CA ALA A 217 12.86 -20.66 -0.22
C ALA A 217 11.95 -21.75 -0.80
N LEU A 218 11.61 -21.69 -2.10
CA LEU A 218 10.77 -22.68 -2.78
C LEU A 218 11.42 -24.06 -2.84
N ALA A 219 12.75 -24.10 -2.85
CA ALA A 219 13.53 -25.34 -2.84
C ALA A 219 13.36 -26.17 -1.54
N THR A 220 12.92 -25.55 -0.43
CA THR A 220 12.88 -26.18 0.90
C THR A 220 11.46 -26.32 1.47
N ARG A 221 10.43 -25.82 0.77
CA ARG A 221 9.04 -25.76 1.27
C ARG A 221 8.19 -26.98 0.89
N LYS A 222 7.20 -27.29 1.73
CA LYS A 222 6.19 -28.35 1.49
C LYS A 222 5.37 -28.06 0.22
N TRP A 223 5.09 -29.10 -0.58
CA TRP A 223 4.47 -28.99 -1.91
C TRP A 223 3.11 -28.27 -1.95
N TYR A 224 2.25 -28.45 -0.93
CA TYR A 224 0.92 -27.82 -0.91
C TYR A 224 0.99 -26.29 -0.77
N ARG A 225 2.04 -25.76 -0.10
CA ARG A 225 2.27 -24.31 -0.03
C ARG A 225 2.64 -23.75 -1.40
N ASN A 226 3.42 -24.50 -2.18
CA ASN A 226 3.78 -24.11 -3.53
C ASN A 226 2.55 -24.13 -4.46
N PHE A 227 1.66 -25.11 -4.31
CA PHE A 227 0.39 -25.17 -5.04
C PHE A 227 -0.52 -23.97 -4.72
N LEU A 228 -0.74 -23.69 -3.43
CA LEU A 228 -1.57 -22.55 -3.00
C LEU A 228 -1.01 -21.21 -3.48
N MET A 229 0.31 -21.03 -3.39
CA MET A 229 0.98 -19.81 -3.87
C MET A 229 0.84 -19.64 -5.39
N LYS A 230 1.03 -20.71 -6.18
CA LYS A 230 0.81 -20.68 -7.64
C LYS A 230 -0.64 -20.36 -7.97
N GLY A 231 -1.60 -20.94 -7.25
CA GLY A 231 -3.02 -20.64 -7.40
C GLY A 231 -3.32 -19.17 -7.11
N PHE A 232 -2.80 -18.62 -6.01
CA PHE A 232 -2.95 -17.20 -5.69
C PHE A 232 -2.33 -16.29 -6.77
N HIS A 233 -1.16 -16.65 -7.29
CA HIS A 233 -0.51 -15.91 -8.38
C HIS A 233 -1.38 -15.87 -9.65
N ILE A 234 -2.06 -16.98 -10.00
CA ILE A 234 -3.02 -17.01 -11.12
C ILE A 234 -4.18 -16.05 -10.86
N VAL A 235 -4.73 -16.03 -9.64
CA VAL A 235 -5.83 -15.09 -9.30
C VAL A 235 -5.37 -13.64 -9.42
N VAL A 236 -4.16 -13.31 -8.93
CA VAL A 236 -3.58 -11.97 -9.07
C VAL A 236 -3.37 -11.61 -10.54
N LEU A 237 -2.86 -12.54 -11.36
CA LEU A 237 -2.67 -12.34 -12.79
C LEU A 237 -3.99 -12.06 -13.51
N LEU A 238 -5.06 -12.81 -13.21
CA LEU A 238 -6.38 -12.59 -13.80
C LEU A 238 -7.01 -11.26 -13.34
N ALA A 239 -6.72 -10.82 -12.13
CA ALA A 239 -7.30 -9.62 -11.55
C ALA A 239 -6.58 -8.33 -11.98
N ALA A 240 -5.24 -8.32 -11.95
CA ALA A 240 -4.42 -7.13 -12.22
C ALA A 240 -3.57 -7.21 -13.50
N GLY A 241 -3.49 -8.36 -14.17
CA GLY A 241 -2.68 -8.60 -15.37
C GLY A 241 -1.19 -8.87 -15.07
N PRO A 242 -0.38 -9.19 -16.11
CA PRO A 242 1.05 -9.53 -15.97
C PRO A 242 1.95 -8.31 -15.75
N GLY A 243 3.16 -8.50 -15.23
CA GLY A 243 4.23 -7.47 -15.27
C GLY A 243 4.91 -7.14 -13.94
N ILE A 244 4.38 -7.62 -12.80
CA ILE A 244 5.03 -7.52 -11.49
C ILE A 244 4.98 -8.90 -10.84
N ARG A 245 6.14 -9.42 -10.41
CA ARG A 245 6.24 -10.75 -9.78
C ARG A 245 5.85 -10.70 -8.31
N ASP A 246 6.44 -9.79 -7.54
CA ASP A 246 6.11 -9.58 -6.12
C ASP A 246 5.21 -8.36 -5.93
N THR A 247 3.90 -8.60 -5.97
CA THR A 247 2.94 -7.52 -5.73
C THR A 247 2.85 -7.13 -4.27
N GLN A 248 3.25 -7.98 -3.31
CA GLN A 248 2.92 -7.83 -1.89
C GLN A 248 4.08 -7.32 -1.03
N CYS A 249 5.18 -6.89 -1.64
CA CYS A 249 6.25 -6.22 -0.90
C CYS A 249 5.74 -4.86 -0.39
N GLY A 250 5.87 -4.60 0.91
CA GLY A 250 5.46 -3.33 1.52
C GLY A 250 6.43 -2.17 1.25
N PHE A 251 7.45 -2.36 0.41
CA PHE A 251 8.45 -1.35 0.06
C PHE A 251 8.22 -0.84 -1.36
N LYS A 252 7.46 0.25 -1.51
CA LYS A 252 7.14 0.81 -2.84
C LYS A 252 7.19 2.31 -2.84
N MET A 253 7.75 2.85 -3.91
CA MET A 253 8.00 4.27 -4.09
C MET A 253 7.21 4.80 -5.28
N PHE A 254 6.68 6.00 -5.14
CA PHE A 254 5.83 6.67 -6.11
C PHE A 254 6.26 8.13 -6.25
N THR A 255 6.26 8.68 -7.45
CA THR A 255 6.29 10.14 -7.60
C THR A 255 4.97 10.74 -7.13
N ARG A 256 4.97 12.03 -6.77
CA ARG A 256 3.77 12.75 -6.34
C ARG A 256 2.64 12.65 -7.38
N ALA A 257 2.95 12.84 -8.67
CA ALA A 257 1.98 12.69 -9.75
C ALA A 257 1.38 11.27 -9.84
N ALA A 258 2.18 10.22 -9.68
CA ALA A 258 1.67 8.85 -9.63
C ALA A 258 0.78 8.65 -8.41
N ALA A 259 1.25 9.08 -7.23
CA ALA A 259 0.49 8.95 -5.99
C ALA A 259 -0.88 9.66 -6.07
N ARG A 260 -0.95 10.85 -6.68
CA ARG A 260 -2.20 11.60 -6.90
C ARG A 260 -3.22 10.79 -7.69
N LYS A 261 -2.81 10.08 -8.74
CA LYS A 261 -3.71 9.24 -9.54
C LYS A 261 -4.08 7.96 -8.80
N LEU A 262 -3.12 7.31 -8.15
CA LEU A 262 -3.32 5.98 -7.55
C LEU A 262 -4.14 6.04 -6.25
N PHE A 263 -3.70 6.82 -5.26
CA PHE A 263 -4.30 6.79 -3.91
C PHE A 263 -5.63 7.54 -3.80
N THR A 264 -5.96 8.38 -4.78
CA THR A 264 -7.31 8.95 -4.92
C THR A 264 -8.32 8.00 -5.58
N ASN A 265 -7.84 6.89 -6.17
CA ASN A 265 -8.66 5.89 -6.86
C ASN A 265 -8.69 4.52 -6.18
N ILE A 266 -7.74 4.22 -5.29
CA ILE A 266 -7.72 2.95 -4.55
C ILE A 266 -8.96 2.78 -3.67
N ARG A 267 -9.48 1.55 -3.58
CA ARG A 267 -10.73 1.21 -2.86
C ARG A 267 -10.58 0.05 -1.90
N LEU A 268 -9.67 -0.87 -2.18
CA LEU A 268 -9.34 -1.97 -1.28
C LEU A 268 -8.62 -1.43 -0.05
N LYS A 269 -9.06 -1.88 1.12
CA LYS A 269 -8.62 -1.34 2.40
C LYS A 269 -7.63 -2.24 3.13
N ARG A 270 -7.54 -3.52 2.77
CA ARG A 270 -6.73 -4.50 3.51
C ARG A 270 -5.51 -4.91 2.70
N TRP A 271 -5.25 -6.19 2.54
CA TRP A 271 -3.99 -6.73 2.01
C TRP A 271 -3.89 -6.65 0.49
N CYS A 272 -5.01 -6.68 -0.22
CA CYS A 272 -5.00 -6.71 -1.68
C CYS A 272 -4.94 -5.33 -2.35
N PHE A 273 -4.86 -4.24 -1.57
CA PHE A 273 -4.66 -2.88 -2.09
C PHE A 273 -3.44 -2.78 -3.01
N ASP A 274 -2.40 -3.54 -2.70
CA ASP A 274 -1.18 -3.65 -3.50
C ASP A 274 -1.43 -4.17 -4.92
N VAL A 275 -2.37 -5.11 -5.07
CA VAL A 275 -2.77 -5.67 -6.37
C VAL A 275 -3.61 -4.66 -7.14
N GLU A 276 -4.47 -3.91 -6.44
CA GLU A 276 -5.21 -2.80 -7.03
C GLU A 276 -4.28 -1.69 -7.53
N LEU A 277 -3.19 -1.38 -6.82
CA LEU A 277 -2.17 -0.44 -7.29
C LEU A 277 -1.55 -0.88 -8.62
N VAL A 278 -1.22 -2.17 -8.78
CA VAL A 278 -0.72 -2.71 -10.06
C VAL A 278 -1.74 -2.52 -11.18
N PHE A 279 -3.01 -2.83 -10.90
CA PHE A 279 -4.10 -2.64 -11.85
C PHE A 279 -4.23 -1.16 -12.26
N LEU A 280 -4.27 -0.23 -11.29
CA LEU A 280 -4.40 1.20 -11.53
C LEU A 280 -3.19 1.79 -12.28
N CYS A 281 -1.97 1.36 -11.97
CA CYS A 281 -0.78 1.79 -12.72
C CYS A 281 -0.94 1.48 -14.21
N LYS A 282 -1.46 0.30 -14.56
CA LYS A 282 -1.71 -0.07 -15.97
C LYS A 282 -2.83 0.75 -16.59
N GLN A 283 -3.92 0.96 -15.86
CA GLN A 283 -5.04 1.79 -16.35
C GLN A 283 -4.62 3.23 -16.65
N PHE A 284 -3.67 3.77 -15.88
CA PHE A 284 -3.13 5.12 -16.08
C PHE A 284 -1.88 5.18 -16.97
N GLY A 285 -1.38 4.04 -17.46
CA GLY A 285 -0.13 3.99 -18.23
C GLY A 285 1.11 4.41 -17.43
N ILE A 286 1.08 4.26 -16.10
CA ILE A 286 2.20 4.63 -15.22
C ILE A 286 3.28 3.54 -15.31
N PRO A 287 4.52 3.88 -15.72
CA PRO A 287 5.61 2.91 -15.73
C PRO A 287 5.93 2.44 -14.31
N VAL A 288 5.98 1.12 -14.14
CA VAL A 288 6.34 0.46 -12.88
C VAL A 288 7.64 -0.31 -13.07
N GLN A 289 8.59 -0.12 -12.17
CA GLN A 289 9.85 -0.86 -12.15
C GLN A 289 9.88 -1.80 -10.95
N GLU A 290 10.26 -3.06 -11.15
CA GLU A 290 10.43 -4.03 -10.07
C GLU A 290 11.91 -4.12 -9.68
N ILE A 291 12.23 -3.93 -8.40
CA ILE A 291 13.61 -3.84 -7.89
C ILE A 291 13.82 -4.83 -6.74
N SER A 292 14.86 -5.65 -6.82
CA SER A 292 15.24 -6.56 -5.74
C SER A 292 15.68 -5.80 -4.49
N VAL A 293 15.06 -6.13 -3.35
CA VAL A 293 15.35 -5.53 -2.04
C VAL A 293 15.75 -6.56 -1.00
N ASN A 294 16.60 -6.17 -0.08
CA ASN A 294 16.97 -6.96 1.08
C ASN A 294 15.79 -7.02 2.03
N TRP A 295 15.35 -8.25 2.29
CA TRP A 295 14.22 -8.53 3.15
C TRP A 295 14.58 -9.65 4.11
N SER A 296 14.23 -9.47 5.38
CA SER A 296 14.38 -10.48 6.43
C SER A 296 13.03 -10.79 7.07
N GLU A 297 12.82 -12.06 7.43
CA GLU A 297 11.61 -12.46 8.14
C GLU A 297 11.67 -11.95 9.58
N ILE A 298 10.67 -11.13 9.95
CA ILE A 298 10.50 -10.62 11.30
C ILE A 298 9.33 -11.38 11.96
N PRO A 299 9.52 -12.01 13.14
CA PRO A 299 8.45 -12.66 13.86
C PRO A 299 7.27 -11.72 14.17
N GLY A 300 6.06 -12.28 14.29
CA GLY A 300 4.86 -11.51 14.64
C GLY A 300 4.03 -11.01 13.45
N SER A 301 4.20 -11.58 12.26
CA SER A 301 3.38 -11.27 11.08
C SER A 301 1.89 -11.38 11.36
N LYS A 302 1.13 -10.37 10.90
CA LYS A 302 -0.34 -10.35 11.00
C LYS A 302 -1.03 -11.06 9.84
N VAL A 303 -0.27 -11.46 8.80
CA VAL A 303 -0.77 -12.23 7.67
C VAL A 303 -0.68 -13.71 7.99
N ASN A 304 -1.83 -14.40 8.01
CA ASN A 304 -1.94 -15.82 8.33
C ASN A 304 -2.84 -16.55 7.32
N LEU A 305 -2.95 -17.88 7.43
CA LEU A 305 -3.77 -18.68 6.50
C LEU A 305 -5.26 -18.28 6.50
N LEU A 306 -5.77 -17.78 7.62
CA LEU A 306 -7.15 -17.27 7.73
C LEU A 306 -7.35 -15.93 6.99
N SER A 307 -6.27 -15.28 6.55
CA SER A 307 -6.32 -14.07 5.73
C SER A 307 -6.61 -14.37 4.26
N ILE A 308 -6.34 -15.60 3.78
CA ILE A 308 -6.48 -15.99 2.37
C ILE A 308 -7.92 -15.81 1.84
N PRO A 309 -8.98 -16.27 2.52
CA PRO A 309 -10.36 -16.07 2.03
C PRO A 309 -10.72 -14.59 1.88
N ASN A 310 -10.28 -13.75 2.82
CA ASN A 310 -10.49 -12.30 2.74
C ASN A 310 -9.77 -11.68 1.54
N MET A 311 -8.56 -12.15 1.24
CA MET A 311 -7.78 -11.68 0.09
C MET A 311 -8.45 -12.09 -1.24
N LEU A 312 -8.89 -13.35 -1.35
CA LEU A 312 -9.63 -13.82 -2.53
C LEU A 312 -10.93 -13.03 -2.73
N TRP A 313 -11.64 -12.73 -1.65
CA TRP A 313 -12.82 -11.88 -1.66
C TRP A 313 -12.49 -10.46 -2.14
N GLU A 314 -11.40 -9.83 -1.64
CA GLU A 314 -10.97 -8.50 -2.11
C GLU A 314 -10.63 -8.49 -3.60
N LEU A 315 -9.95 -9.53 -4.11
CA LEU A 315 -9.63 -9.64 -5.54
C LEU A 315 -10.87 -9.86 -6.41
N ALA A 316 -11.86 -10.62 -5.92
CA ALA A 316 -13.13 -10.81 -6.61
C ALA A 316 -13.92 -9.49 -6.65
N LEU A 317 -14.02 -8.77 -5.52
CA LEU A 317 -14.65 -7.46 -5.44
C LEU A 317 -13.99 -6.45 -6.39
N MET A 318 -12.66 -6.40 -6.42
CA MET A 318 -11.90 -5.53 -7.34
C MET A 318 -12.21 -5.87 -8.79
N SER A 319 -12.17 -7.15 -9.14
CA SER A 319 -12.45 -7.62 -10.50
C SER A 319 -13.86 -7.22 -10.95
N VAL A 320 -14.87 -7.45 -10.10
CA VAL A 320 -16.26 -7.08 -10.39
C VAL A 320 -16.42 -5.56 -10.44
N GLY A 321 -15.90 -4.85 -9.45
CA GLY A 321 -16.01 -3.40 -9.33
C GLY A 321 -15.50 -2.66 -10.56
N TYR A 322 -14.29 -2.98 -11.02
CA TYR A 322 -13.72 -2.34 -12.21
C TYR A 322 -14.32 -2.87 -13.53
N ARG A 323 -14.49 -4.19 -13.71
CA ARG A 323 -14.98 -4.76 -14.99
C ARG A 323 -16.44 -4.38 -15.29
N THR A 324 -17.26 -4.17 -14.28
CA THR A 324 -18.66 -3.72 -14.45
C THR A 324 -18.78 -2.19 -14.54
N GLY A 325 -17.70 -1.45 -14.38
CA GLY A 325 -17.71 0.03 -14.35
C GLY A 325 -18.33 0.63 -13.08
N MET A 326 -18.67 -0.18 -12.07
CA MET A 326 -19.15 0.33 -10.77
C MET A 326 -18.08 1.18 -10.08
N TRP A 327 -16.82 0.79 -10.17
CA TRP A 327 -15.69 1.50 -9.59
C TRP A 327 -15.08 2.43 -10.63
N LYS A 328 -15.62 3.65 -10.71
CA LYS A 328 -15.15 4.67 -11.67
C LYS A 328 -13.74 5.16 -11.34
N ILE A 329 -12.88 5.19 -12.32
CA ILE A 329 -11.54 5.78 -12.21
C ILE A 329 -11.65 7.27 -12.54
N SER A 330 -11.16 8.12 -11.65
CA SER A 330 -11.00 9.56 -11.88
C SER A 330 -9.65 9.78 -12.54
N TYR A 331 -9.64 10.34 -13.76
CA TYR A 331 -8.45 10.57 -14.58
C TYR A 331 -7.74 11.88 -14.27
#